data_AF-K0BGY3-F1
#
_entry.id   AF-K0BGY3-F1
#
_cell.length_a   1.000
_cell.length_b   1.000
_cell.length_c   1.000
_cell.angle_alpha   90.00
_cell.angle_beta   90.00
_cell.angle_gamma   90.00
#
_symmetry.space_group_name_H-M   'P 1'
#
loop_
_entity.id
_entity.type
_entity.pdbx_description
1 polymer ?
#
loop_
_entity_poly.entity_id
_entity_poly.type
_entity_poly.pdbx_seq_one_letter_code
_entity_poly.pdbx_strand_id
1 'polypeptide(L)'
;MNIEEAIVKCEIALKQIKQYDPDPYYVNYFFNQFIVSITQIIEGIFEEANRDFGLFVLEQISEKKLYEKAKMKNDVNAIKFLDWYSEKYIEEHKNPYPDFINKIRHFKNKFNKLPEIKIMIRALDRYKDDVNQEIKVNLSNEKIRSKDELQIEINRQLPIFLEVINHKRHEKNEPKVKENQTITSAFTSIENYQDIEIAYATEIYIPVIKRLVEESRKKIKELIR
;
A
#
# COMPACT_ATOMS: atom_id res chain seq x y z
N MET A 1 8.43 -12.15 16.41
CA MET A 1 7.39 -11.13 16.10
C MET A 1 6.04 -11.81 15.89
N ASN A 2 4.93 -11.18 16.27
CA ASN A 2 3.59 -11.77 16.07
C ASN A 2 2.97 -11.22 14.77
N ILE A 3 2.83 -12.09 13.76
CA ILE A 3 2.24 -11.74 12.46
C ILE A 3 0.79 -11.24 12.62
N GLU A 4 0.01 -11.85 13.49
CA GLU A 4 -1.41 -11.49 13.67
C GLU A 4 -1.56 -10.07 14.24
N GLU A 5 -0.70 -9.70 15.20
CA GLU A 5 -0.66 -8.32 15.71
C GLU A 5 -0.28 -7.31 14.63
N ALA A 6 0.65 -7.66 13.73
CA ALA A 6 1.05 -6.79 12.63
C ALA A 6 -0.07 -6.65 11.58
N ILE A 7 -0.85 -7.71 11.32
CA ILE A 7 -2.05 -7.65 10.49
C ILE A 7 -3.10 -6.72 11.11
N VAL A 8 -3.37 -6.85 12.41
CA VAL A 8 -4.30 -5.96 13.12
C VAL A 8 -3.84 -4.50 13.05
N LYS A 9 -2.54 -4.24 13.19
CA LYS A 9 -1.97 -2.89 13.01
C LYS A 9 -2.20 -2.34 11.59
N CYS A 10 -2.10 -3.18 10.56
CA CYS A 10 -2.44 -2.76 9.18
C CYS A 10 -3.91 -2.33 9.07
N GLU A 11 -4.83 -3.08 9.65
CA GLU A 11 -6.26 -2.77 9.62
C GLU A 11 -6.60 -1.50 10.41
N ILE A 12 -5.95 -1.29 11.56
CA ILE A 12 -6.07 -0.06 12.34
C ILE A 12 -5.54 1.13 11.55
N ALA A 13 -4.36 1.00 10.93
CA ALA A 13 -3.78 2.05 10.10
C ALA A 13 -4.70 2.41 8.93
N LEU A 14 -5.33 1.44 8.26
CA LEU A 14 -6.31 1.71 7.20
C LEU A 14 -7.51 2.53 7.72
N LYS A 15 -8.06 2.18 8.89
CA LYS A 15 -9.17 2.93 9.50
C LYS A 15 -8.75 4.38 9.78
N GLN A 16 -7.52 4.58 10.26
CA GLN A 16 -6.99 5.91 10.55
C GLN A 16 -6.71 6.70 9.27
N ILE A 17 -6.14 6.08 8.23
CA ILE A 17 -5.99 6.70 6.90
C ILE A 17 -7.35 7.22 6.41
N LYS A 18 -8.39 6.38 6.43
CA LYS A 18 -9.75 6.77 6.03
C LYS A 18 -10.35 7.87 6.91
N GLN A 19 -10.05 7.88 8.20
CA GLN A 19 -10.55 8.88 9.15
C GLN A 19 -9.95 10.27 8.93
N TYR A 20 -8.67 10.33 8.57
CA TYR A 20 -7.94 11.59 8.44
C TYR A 20 -7.79 12.08 7.00
N ASP A 21 -8.32 11.34 6.04
CA ASP A 21 -8.36 11.72 4.62
C ASP A 21 -9.11 13.07 4.45
N PRO A 22 -8.59 14.03 3.67
CA PRO A 22 -7.38 13.99 2.85
C PRO A 22 -6.15 14.68 3.47
N ASP A 23 -6.05 14.83 4.80
CA ASP A 23 -4.95 15.58 5.44
C ASP A 23 -3.58 14.90 5.21
N PRO A 24 -2.66 15.50 4.45
CA PRO A 24 -1.40 14.85 4.06
C PRO A 24 -0.54 14.47 5.27
N TYR A 25 -0.51 15.28 6.32
CA TYR A 25 0.30 14.99 7.52
C TYR A 25 -0.16 13.71 8.21
N TYR A 26 -1.45 13.61 8.50
CA TYR A 26 -2.00 12.44 9.20
C TYR A 26 -2.02 11.21 8.31
N VAL A 27 -2.41 11.36 7.04
CA VAL A 27 -2.36 10.24 6.09
C VAL A 27 -0.93 9.72 5.94
N ASN A 28 0.07 10.60 5.82
CA ASN A 28 1.49 10.20 5.75
C ASN A 28 1.91 9.41 7.00
N TYR A 29 1.54 9.90 8.19
CA TYR A 29 1.86 9.24 9.45
C TYR A 29 1.29 7.82 9.53
N PHE A 30 -0.01 7.64 9.26
CA PHE A 30 -0.67 6.33 9.35
C PHE A 30 -0.31 5.41 8.18
N PHE A 31 -0.08 5.96 6.99
CA PHE A 31 0.43 5.18 5.87
C PHE A 31 1.85 4.67 6.13
N ASN A 32 2.70 5.46 6.79
CA ASN A 32 4.01 5.00 7.23
C ASN A 32 3.90 3.84 8.23
N GLN A 33 2.95 3.90 9.18
CA GLN A 33 2.69 2.79 10.09
C GLN A 33 2.24 1.53 9.34
N PHE A 34 1.34 1.67 8.37
CA PHE A 34 0.90 0.57 7.51
C PHE A 34 2.08 -0.12 6.80
N ILE A 35 2.97 0.65 6.17
CA ILE A 35 4.14 0.10 5.46
C ILE A 35 5.13 -0.59 6.43
N VAL A 36 5.30 -0.06 7.64
CA VAL A 36 6.10 -0.72 8.70
C VAL A 36 5.47 -2.05 9.07
N SER A 37 4.15 -2.09 9.28
CA SER A 37 3.45 -3.34 9.62
C SER A 37 3.51 -4.39 8.50
N ILE A 38 3.47 -3.99 7.22
CA ILE A 38 3.71 -4.92 6.11
C ILE A 38 5.11 -5.53 6.19
N THR A 39 6.12 -4.71 6.46
CA THR A 39 7.51 -5.19 6.59
C THR A 39 7.64 -6.20 7.72
N GLN A 40 6.99 -5.91 8.85
CA GLN A 40 6.90 -6.82 10.00
C GLN A 40 6.20 -8.14 9.65
N ILE A 41 5.12 -8.11 8.86
CA ILE A 41 4.46 -9.35 8.42
C ILE A 41 5.40 -10.21 7.57
N ILE A 42 6.07 -9.61 6.58
CA ILE A 42 7.00 -10.32 5.69
C ILE A 42 8.17 -10.93 6.48
N GLU A 43 8.79 -10.15 7.35
CA GLU A 43 9.86 -10.63 8.24
C GLU A 43 9.34 -11.76 9.14
N GLY A 44 8.11 -11.66 9.66
CA GLY A 44 7.48 -12.69 10.48
C GLY A 44 7.30 -14.02 9.75
N ILE A 45 6.98 -14.02 8.45
CA ILE A 45 6.94 -15.24 7.63
C ILE A 45 8.30 -15.93 7.63
N PHE A 46 9.38 -15.15 7.47
CA PHE A 46 10.74 -15.70 7.50
C PHE A 46 11.15 -16.16 8.89
N GLU A 47 10.69 -15.51 9.97
CA GLU A 47 10.91 -16.00 11.34
C GLU A 47 10.24 -17.36 11.57
N GLU A 48 9.00 -17.54 11.09
CA GLU A 48 8.31 -18.83 11.15
C GLU A 48 9.08 -19.90 10.37
N ALA A 49 9.51 -19.61 9.14
CA ALA A 49 10.33 -20.53 8.33
C ALA A 49 11.68 -20.87 9.01
N ASN A 50 12.37 -19.87 9.56
CA ASN A 50 13.65 -20.07 10.26
C ASN A 50 13.52 -21.01 11.46
N ARG A 51 12.43 -20.87 12.21
CA ARG A 51 12.12 -21.75 13.34
C ARG A 51 11.75 -23.15 12.87
N ASP A 52 10.82 -23.25 11.93
CA ASP A 52 10.21 -24.53 11.55
C ASP A 52 11.18 -25.41 10.73
N PHE A 53 12.09 -24.81 9.94
CA PHE A 53 13.20 -25.53 9.28
C PHE A 53 14.46 -25.65 10.17
N GLY A 54 14.46 -25.10 11.39
CA GLY A 54 15.63 -25.20 12.29
C GLY A 54 16.90 -24.54 11.74
N LEU A 55 16.79 -23.39 11.07
CA LEU A 55 17.92 -22.70 10.45
C LEU A 55 18.77 -21.89 11.45
N PHE A 56 18.18 -21.51 12.60
CA PHE A 56 18.85 -20.81 13.71
C PHE A 56 19.57 -19.51 13.29
N VAL A 57 18.94 -18.70 12.42
CA VAL A 57 19.36 -17.31 12.21
C VAL A 57 18.98 -16.50 13.44
N LEU A 58 19.97 -15.89 14.09
CA LEU A 58 19.80 -15.11 15.34
C LEU A 58 19.70 -13.60 15.13
N GLU A 59 20.13 -13.12 13.96
CA GLU A 59 20.07 -11.71 13.59
C GLU A 59 18.69 -11.34 13.02
N GLN A 60 18.46 -10.04 12.76
CA GLN A 60 17.30 -9.59 11.99
C GLN A 60 17.23 -10.35 10.66
N ILE A 61 16.09 -11.00 10.46
CA ILE A 61 15.89 -11.94 9.37
C ILE A 61 15.46 -11.22 8.10
N SER A 62 16.03 -11.63 6.98
CA SER A 62 15.61 -11.25 5.64
C SER A 62 15.62 -12.49 4.75
N GLU A 63 14.89 -12.44 3.64
CA GLU A 63 14.87 -13.51 2.64
C GLU A 63 16.30 -13.93 2.26
N LYS A 64 17.16 -12.95 1.92
CA LYS A 64 18.55 -13.17 1.55
C LYS A 64 19.34 -13.91 2.64
N LYS A 65 19.26 -13.43 3.89
CA LYS A 65 19.97 -14.07 5.02
C LYS A 65 19.48 -15.49 5.27
N LEU A 66 18.17 -15.69 5.18
CA LEU A 66 17.57 -17.00 5.35
C LEU A 66 18.03 -17.96 4.24
N TYR A 67 18.09 -17.49 3.00
CA TYR A 67 18.55 -18.24 1.83
C TYR A 67 20.02 -18.63 1.93
N GLU A 68 20.88 -17.68 2.33
CA GLU A 68 22.30 -17.94 2.59
C GLU A 68 22.47 -19.01 3.68
N LYS A 69 21.72 -18.91 4.78
CA LYS A 69 21.77 -19.90 5.87
C LYS A 69 21.29 -21.28 5.42
N ALA A 70 20.20 -21.35 4.66
CA ALA A 70 19.66 -22.59 4.12
C ALA A 70 20.68 -23.29 3.21
N LYS A 71 21.36 -22.52 2.33
CA LYS A 71 22.47 -23.02 1.51
C LYS A 71 23.65 -23.52 2.32
N MET A 72 24.09 -22.76 3.33
CA MET A 72 25.20 -23.19 4.20
C MET A 72 24.90 -24.51 4.93
N LYS A 73 23.64 -24.76 5.26
CA LYS A 73 23.20 -26.00 5.91
C LYS A 73 22.83 -27.12 4.94
N ASN A 74 22.84 -26.86 3.63
CA ASN A 74 22.27 -27.75 2.61
C ASN A 74 20.82 -28.15 2.91
N ASP A 75 20.02 -27.24 3.46
CA ASP A 75 18.61 -27.49 3.76
C ASP A 75 17.76 -27.34 2.49
N VAL A 76 17.51 -28.47 1.83
CA VAL A 76 16.78 -28.52 0.56
C VAL A 76 15.33 -28.01 0.71
N ASN A 77 14.71 -28.23 1.86
CA ASN A 77 13.31 -27.86 2.08
C ASN A 77 13.18 -26.35 2.30
N ALA A 78 14.09 -25.77 3.09
CA ALA A 78 14.16 -24.31 3.24
C ALA A 78 14.46 -23.60 1.91
N ILE A 79 15.37 -24.14 1.09
CA ILE A 79 15.67 -23.58 -0.24
C ILE A 79 14.41 -23.62 -1.12
N LYS A 80 13.72 -24.78 -1.20
CA LYS A 80 12.46 -24.92 -1.95
C LYS A 80 11.38 -23.95 -1.49
N PHE A 81 11.25 -23.74 -0.18
CA PHE A 81 10.31 -22.77 0.36
C PHE A 81 10.63 -21.36 -0.12
N LEU A 82 11.89 -20.95 -0.08
CA LEU A 82 12.30 -19.61 -0.46
C LEU A 82 12.16 -19.36 -1.96
N ASP A 83 12.55 -20.33 -2.80
CA ASP A 83 12.34 -20.24 -4.24
C ASP A 83 10.84 -20.09 -4.57
N TRP A 84 9.99 -20.91 -3.95
CA TRP A 84 8.53 -20.79 -4.07
C TRP A 84 8.01 -19.43 -3.55
N TYR A 85 8.52 -18.95 -2.42
CA TYR A 85 8.10 -17.68 -1.83
C TYR A 85 8.42 -16.52 -2.76
N SER A 86 9.62 -16.47 -3.35
CA SER A 86 10.01 -15.43 -4.29
C SER A 86 9.07 -15.39 -5.51
N GLU A 87 8.75 -16.55 -6.08
CA GLU A 87 7.82 -16.65 -7.22
C GLU A 87 6.40 -16.20 -6.84
N LYS A 88 5.90 -16.69 -5.70
CA LYS A 88 4.58 -16.34 -5.18
C LYS A 88 4.49 -14.84 -4.87
N TYR A 89 5.53 -14.26 -4.30
CA TYR A 89 5.61 -12.84 -4.02
C TYR A 89 5.48 -12.02 -5.31
N ILE A 90 6.23 -12.38 -6.36
CA ILE A 90 6.12 -11.73 -7.67
C ILE A 90 4.70 -11.86 -8.24
N GLU A 91 4.08 -13.05 -8.11
CA GLU A 91 2.72 -13.29 -8.61
C GLU A 91 1.68 -12.38 -7.94
N GLU A 92 1.70 -12.28 -6.60
CA GLU A 92 0.79 -11.43 -5.83
C GLU A 92 0.93 -9.94 -6.17
N HIS A 93 2.11 -9.54 -6.65
CA HIS A 93 2.46 -8.17 -7.02
C HIS A 93 2.42 -7.92 -8.53
N LYS A 94 1.80 -8.80 -9.33
CA LYS A 94 1.54 -8.50 -10.76
C LYS A 94 0.50 -7.39 -10.96
N ASN A 95 -0.43 -7.26 -10.01
CA ASN A 95 -1.49 -6.27 -10.09
C ASN A 95 -0.98 -4.86 -9.72
N PRO A 96 -1.52 -3.79 -10.34
CA PRO A 96 -1.06 -2.42 -10.13
C PRO A 96 -1.03 -1.95 -8.66
N TYR A 97 -2.09 -2.19 -7.90
CA TYR A 97 -2.18 -1.71 -6.51
C TYR A 97 -1.24 -2.46 -5.56
N PRO A 98 -1.15 -3.80 -5.60
CA PRO A 98 -0.13 -4.49 -4.85
C PRO A 98 1.30 -4.09 -5.21
N ASP A 99 1.63 -4.01 -6.50
CA ASP A 99 2.97 -3.58 -6.92
C ASP A 99 3.31 -2.18 -6.42
N PHE A 100 2.35 -1.26 -6.50
CA PHE A 100 2.48 0.08 -5.95
C PHE A 100 2.85 0.06 -4.46
N ILE A 101 2.14 -0.70 -3.63
CA ILE A 101 2.47 -0.80 -2.19
C ILE A 101 3.86 -1.39 -1.98
N ASN A 102 4.25 -2.38 -2.78
CA ASN A 102 5.59 -2.94 -2.71
C ASN A 102 6.68 -1.92 -3.08
N LYS A 103 6.45 -1.11 -4.12
CA LYS A 103 7.36 -0.02 -4.49
C LYS A 103 7.45 1.04 -3.40
N ILE A 104 6.34 1.42 -2.77
CA ILE A 104 6.35 2.32 -1.62
C ILE A 104 7.19 1.76 -0.47
N ARG A 105 7.04 0.47 -0.15
CA ARG A 105 7.86 -0.22 0.86
C ARG A 105 9.35 -0.17 0.51
N HIS A 106 9.73 -0.48 -0.73
CA HIS A 106 11.12 -0.41 -1.18
C HIS A 106 11.68 1.02 -1.11
N PHE A 107 10.90 2.01 -1.53
CA PHE A 107 11.25 3.42 -1.44
C PHE A 107 11.48 3.84 0.02
N LYS A 108 10.56 3.46 0.92
CA LYS A 108 10.71 3.72 2.36
C LYS A 108 11.99 3.12 2.90
N ASN A 109 12.29 1.86 2.58
CA ASN A 109 13.49 1.19 3.08
C ASN A 109 14.77 1.87 2.56
N LYS A 110 14.73 2.41 1.34
CA LYS A 110 15.88 3.10 0.72
C LYS A 110 16.09 4.52 1.23
N PHE A 111 15.02 5.28 1.44
CA PHE A 111 15.09 6.73 1.73
C PHE A 111 14.66 7.10 3.15
N ASN A 112 14.21 6.12 3.94
CA ASN A 112 13.63 6.30 5.27
C ASN A 112 12.48 7.33 5.34
N LYS A 113 11.77 7.52 4.22
CA LYS A 113 10.60 8.40 4.10
C LYS A 113 9.64 7.87 3.04
N LEU A 114 8.40 8.32 3.07
CA LEU A 114 7.42 8.06 2.01
C LEU A 114 7.52 9.11 0.90
N PRO A 115 7.02 8.83 -0.32
CA PRO A 115 6.85 9.85 -1.34
C PRO A 115 5.83 10.92 -0.89
N GLU A 116 5.86 12.05 -1.57
CA GLU A 116 4.97 13.18 -1.29
C GLU A 116 3.50 12.79 -1.46
N ILE A 117 2.67 13.25 -0.53
CA ILE A 117 1.22 13.05 -0.55
C ILE A 117 0.54 14.32 -1.05
N LYS A 118 -0.38 14.12 -1.99
CA LYS A 118 -1.17 15.17 -2.62
C LYS A 118 -2.63 15.02 -2.23
N ILE A 119 -3.33 16.14 -2.12
CA ILE A 119 -4.79 16.17 -2.04
C ILE A 119 -5.30 16.21 -3.47
N MET A 120 -6.19 15.29 -3.85
CA MET A 120 -6.83 15.34 -5.16
C MET A 120 -8.34 15.21 -5.04
N ILE A 121 -9.05 15.91 -5.91
CA ILE A 121 -10.47 15.68 -6.17
C ILE A 121 -10.63 14.53 -7.17
N ARG A 122 -11.60 13.66 -6.90
CA ARG A 122 -12.02 12.56 -7.77
C ARG A 122 -13.54 12.39 -7.75
N ALA A 123 -14.06 11.62 -8.70
CA ALA A 123 -15.44 11.15 -8.64
C ALA A 123 -15.62 10.09 -7.53
N LEU A 124 -16.84 10.00 -6.99
CA LEU A 124 -17.23 8.95 -6.04
C LEU A 124 -17.20 7.57 -6.72
N ASP A 125 -17.94 7.44 -7.82
CA ASP A 125 -17.93 6.25 -8.67
C ASP A 125 -16.71 6.28 -9.56
N ARG A 126 -15.94 5.19 -9.58
CA ARG A 126 -14.67 5.11 -10.28
C ARG A 126 -14.83 4.39 -11.61
N TYR A 127 -14.43 5.05 -12.68
CA TYR A 127 -14.21 4.45 -14.00
C TYR A 127 -12.72 4.43 -14.31
N LYS A 128 -12.30 3.48 -15.15
CA LYS A 128 -10.88 3.19 -15.42
C LYS A 128 -10.11 4.42 -15.88
N ASP A 129 -10.77 5.30 -16.62
CA ASP A 129 -10.15 6.44 -17.30
C ASP A 129 -10.58 7.79 -16.71
N ASP A 130 -11.15 7.76 -15.51
CA ASP A 130 -11.43 8.96 -14.74
C ASP A 130 -10.16 9.75 -14.47
N VAL A 131 -10.28 11.07 -14.52
CA VAL A 131 -9.22 11.98 -14.08
C VAL A 131 -9.33 12.26 -12.60
N ASN A 132 -8.17 12.45 -11.98
CA ASN A 132 -8.05 13.08 -10.67
C ASN A 132 -7.41 14.45 -10.87
N GLN A 133 -7.74 15.42 -10.02
CA GLN A 133 -7.16 16.76 -10.10
C GLN A 133 -6.59 17.18 -8.75
N GLU A 134 -5.34 17.61 -8.73
CA GLU A 134 -4.66 18.06 -7.52
C GLU A 134 -5.25 19.38 -6.99
N ILE A 135 -5.62 19.39 -5.71
CA ILE A 135 -6.09 20.57 -4.99
C ILE A 135 -4.90 21.18 -4.25
N LYS A 136 -4.49 22.38 -4.67
CA LYS A 136 -3.32 23.07 -4.11
C LYS A 136 -3.74 23.94 -2.93
N VAL A 137 -3.42 23.50 -1.72
CA VAL A 137 -3.69 24.24 -0.48
C VAL A 137 -2.40 24.60 0.24
N ASN A 138 -2.42 25.69 1.01
CA ASN A 138 -1.27 26.02 1.85
C ASN A 138 -1.20 25.06 3.05
N LEU A 139 -0.10 24.33 3.14
CA LEU A 139 0.18 23.45 4.28
C LEU A 139 1.00 24.20 5.33
N SER A 140 0.85 23.83 6.60
CA SER A 140 1.75 24.23 7.70
C SER A 140 2.33 22.96 8.29
N ASN A 141 3.64 22.76 8.15
CA ASN A 141 4.29 21.49 8.52
C ASN A 141 3.58 20.28 7.90
N GLU A 142 3.31 20.33 6.58
CA GLU A 142 2.60 19.30 5.80
C GLU A 142 1.13 19.07 6.18
N LYS A 143 0.62 19.76 7.20
CA LYS A 143 -0.76 19.65 7.68
C LYS A 143 -1.66 20.70 7.05
N ILE A 144 -2.93 20.35 6.83
CA ILE A 144 -3.95 21.30 6.40
C ILE A 144 -4.12 22.38 7.47
N ARG A 145 -3.95 23.65 7.10
CA ARG A 145 -4.07 24.80 8.01
C ARG A 145 -5.50 25.05 8.44
N SER A 146 -6.42 24.99 7.48
CA SER A 146 -7.84 25.26 7.69
C SER A 146 -8.69 24.39 6.79
N LYS A 147 -9.75 23.81 7.36
CA LYS A 147 -10.78 23.12 6.59
C LYS A 147 -11.51 24.06 5.64
N ASP A 148 -11.68 25.32 6.03
CA ASP A 148 -12.35 26.34 5.21
C ASP A 148 -11.50 26.69 3.99
N GLU A 149 -10.17 26.81 4.15
CA GLU A 149 -9.25 27.06 3.03
C GLU A 149 -9.29 25.90 2.03
N LEU A 150 -9.27 24.65 2.52
CA LEU A 150 -9.44 23.48 1.67
C LEU A 150 -10.78 23.54 0.92
N GLN A 151 -11.89 23.83 1.61
CA GLN A 151 -13.21 23.89 0.98
C GLN A 151 -13.30 25.00 -0.08
N ILE A 152 -12.70 26.16 0.17
CA ILE A 152 -12.63 27.26 -0.80
C ILE A 152 -11.89 26.80 -2.06
N GLU A 153 -10.74 26.14 -1.91
CA GLU A 153 -9.96 25.68 -3.06
C GLU A 153 -10.67 24.57 -3.84
N ILE A 154 -11.34 23.65 -3.14
CA ILE A 154 -12.20 22.63 -3.78
C ILE A 154 -13.28 23.33 -4.60
N ASN A 155 -14.03 24.26 -4.02
CA ASN A 155 -15.12 24.96 -4.70
C ASN A 155 -14.62 25.75 -5.92
N ARG A 156 -13.41 26.32 -5.84
CA ARG A 156 -12.78 27.05 -6.95
C ARG A 156 -12.43 26.13 -8.12
N GLN A 157 -11.94 24.93 -7.84
CA GLN A 157 -11.46 23.99 -8.86
C GLN A 157 -12.55 23.03 -9.38
N LEU A 158 -13.61 22.82 -8.61
CA LEU A 158 -14.70 21.89 -8.90
C LEU A 158 -15.34 22.09 -10.29
N PRO A 159 -15.65 23.32 -10.76
CA PRO A 159 -16.27 23.50 -12.08
C PRO A 159 -15.39 22.98 -13.22
N ILE A 160 -14.09 23.28 -13.18
CA ILE A 160 -13.11 22.83 -14.19
C ILE A 160 -12.96 21.31 -14.12
N PHE A 161 -12.86 20.75 -12.90
CA PHE A 161 -12.80 19.31 -12.71
C PHE A 161 -14.01 18.61 -13.34
N LEU A 162 -15.22 19.09 -13.06
CA LEU A 162 -16.46 18.54 -13.59
C LEU A 162 -16.57 18.65 -15.10
N GLU A 163 -16.05 19.72 -15.70
CA GLU A 163 -15.99 19.88 -17.15
C GLU A 163 -15.08 18.80 -17.78
N VAL A 164 -13.85 18.67 -17.28
CA VAL A 164 -12.85 17.74 -17.81
C VAL A 164 -13.29 16.28 -17.64
N ILE A 165 -13.74 15.88 -16.45
CA ILE A 165 -14.14 14.49 -16.21
C ILE A 165 -15.38 14.11 -17.03
N ASN A 166 -16.38 15.00 -17.12
CA ASN A 166 -17.59 14.70 -17.86
C ASN A 166 -17.37 14.69 -19.37
N HIS A 167 -16.43 15.48 -19.89
CA HIS A 167 -16.01 15.38 -21.27
C HIS A 167 -15.45 13.98 -21.57
N LYS A 168 -14.51 13.50 -20.75
CA LYS A 168 -13.92 12.15 -20.90
C LYS A 168 -14.95 11.03 -20.76
N ARG A 169 -15.84 11.13 -19.77
CA ARG A 169 -16.91 10.14 -19.57
C ARG A 169 -17.88 10.11 -20.75
N HIS A 170 -18.22 11.27 -21.29
CA HIS A 170 -19.07 11.34 -22.48
C HIS A 170 -18.44 10.62 -23.68
N GLU A 171 -17.13 10.79 -23.93
CA GLU A 171 -16.41 10.06 -25.00
C GLU A 171 -16.47 8.53 -24.83
N LYS A 172 -16.70 8.04 -23.61
CA LYS A 172 -16.73 6.62 -23.26
C LYS A 172 -18.13 6.08 -22.95
N ASN A 173 -19.18 6.89 -23.15
CA ASN A 173 -20.56 6.58 -22.76
C ASN A 173 -20.72 6.24 -21.27
N GLU A 174 -19.93 6.87 -20.40
CA GLU A 174 -19.98 6.71 -18.95
C GLU A 174 -20.89 7.78 -18.30
N PRO A 175 -21.53 7.50 -17.14
CA PRO A 175 -22.45 8.44 -16.50
C PRO A 175 -21.78 9.76 -16.06
N LYS A 176 -22.48 10.87 -16.28
CA LYS A 176 -22.06 12.21 -15.87
C LYS A 176 -21.91 12.32 -14.34
N VAL A 177 -20.80 12.89 -13.90
CA VAL A 177 -20.49 13.28 -12.52
C VAL A 177 -21.15 14.61 -12.19
N LYS A 178 -21.87 14.66 -11.06
CA LYS A 178 -22.41 15.89 -10.47
C LYS A 178 -21.54 16.36 -9.30
N GLU A 179 -21.74 17.60 -8.85
CA GLU A 179 -21.00 18.22 -7.73
C GLU A 179 -21.00 17.34 -6.47
N ASN A 180 -22.19 16.84 -6.08
CA ASN A 180 -22.35 15.97 -4.92
C ASN A 180 -21.81 14.54 -5.12
N GLN A 181 -21.26 14.24 -6.29
CA GLN A 181 -20.63 12.96 -6.64
C GLN A 181 -19.11 13.08 -6.74
N THR A 182 -18.53 14.08 -6.06
CA THR A 182 -17.09 14.29 -5.97
C THR A 182 -16.62 14.20 -4.52
N ILE A 183 -15.37 13.80 -4.34
CA ILE A 183 -14.72 13.73 -3.03
C ILE A 183 -13.25 14.08 -3.17
N THR A 184 -12.64 14.57 -2.09
CA THR A 184 -11.20 14.73 -1.98
C THR A 184 -10.58 13.57 -1.23
N SER A 185 -9.42 13.12 -1.68
CA SER A 185 -8.67 12.05 -1.02
C SER A 185 -7.17 12.30 -1.15
N ALA A 186 -6.38 11.59 -0.35
CA ALA A 186 -4.94 11.60 -0.36
C ALA A 186 -4.39 10.61 -1.38
N PHE A 187 -3.53 11.12 -2.26
CA PHE A 187 -2.91 10.39 -3.35
C PHE A 187 -1.39 10.50 -3.24
N THR A 188 -0.69 9.52 -3.80
CA THR A 188 0.76 9.63 -3.99
C THR A 188 1.18 8.96 -5.28
N SER A 189 2.38 9.31 -5.74
CA SER A 189 2.95 8.81 -6.98
C SER A 189 4.33 8.24 -6.72
N ILE A 190 4.66 7.13 -7.37
CA ILE A 190 5.96 6.50 -7.30
C ILE A 190 6.30 5.81 -8.62
N GLU A 191 7.47 6.15 -9.18
CA GLU A 191 7.94 5.62 -10.46
C GLU A 191 6.86 5.78 -11.56
N ASN A 192 6.40 4.67 -12.14
CA ASN A 192 5.38 4.61 -13.18
C ASN A 192 3.94 4.64 -12.65
N TYR A 193 3.73 4.64 -11.33
CA TYR A 193 2.41 4.74 -10.72
C TYR A 193 2.12 6.19 -10.35
N GLN A 194 1.25 6.81 -11.13
CA GLN A 194 0.82 8.18 -10.93
C GLN A 194 -0.55 8.20 -10.26
N ASP A 195 -0.74 9.15 -9.35
CA ASP A 195 -2.01 9.48 -8.73
C ASP A 195 -2.75 8.23 -8.21
N ILE A 196 -2.10 7.47 -7.35
CA ILE A 196 -2.70 6.33 -6.65
C ILE A 196 -3.27 6.79 -5.30
N GLU A 197 -4.57 6.53 -5.10
CA GLU A 197 -5.27 6.81 -3.83
C GLU A 197 -4.76 5.86 -2.73
N ILE A 198 -4.24 6.44 -1.66
CA ILE A 198 -3.56 5.69 -0.60
C ILE A 198 -4.52 4.77 0.13
N ALA A 199 -5.70 5.28 0.50
CA ALA A 199 -6.72 4.50 1.22
C ALA A 199 -7.15 3.27 0.42
N TYR A 200 -7.34 3.43 -0.89
CA TYR A 200 -7.79 2.35 -1.78
C TYR A 200 -6.70 1.30 -2.01
N ALA A 201 -5.46 1.72 -2.27
CA ALA A 201 -4.34 0.80 -2.43
C ALA A 201 -4.07 -0.02 -1.16
N THR A 202 -4.16 0.64 0.01
CA THR A 202 -4.02 0.01 1.33
C THR A 202 -5.10 -1.04 1.56
N GLU A 203 -6.35 -0.71 1.24
CA GLU A 203 -7.50 -1.63 1.36
C GLU A 203 -7.34 -2.89 0.49
N ILE A 204 -6.90 -2.73 -0.75
CA ILE A 204 -6.65 -3.85 -1.67
C ILE A 204 -5.50 -4.74 -1.16
N TYR A 205 -4.49 -4.16 -0.52
CA TYR A 205 -3.29 -4.90 -0.15
C TYR A 205 -3.46 -5.77 1.11
N ILE A 206 -4.37 -5.43 2.02
CA ILE A 206 -4.59 -6.23 3.24
C ILE A 206 -4.97 -7.69 2.92
N PRO A 207 -5.93 -7.99 2.03
CA PRO A 207 -6.21 -9.36 1.62
C PRO A 207 -5.02 -10.06 0.96
N VAL A 208 -4.17 -9.32 0.22
CA VAL A 208 -2.97 -9.87 -0.44
C VAL A 208 -1.98 -10.36 0.60
N ILE A 209 -1.63 -9.52 1.58
CA ILE A 209 -0.63 -9.90 2.58
C ILE A 209 -1.14 -11.02 3.50
N LYS A 210 -2.45 -11.04 3.82
CA LYS A 210 -3.07 -12.16 4.58
C LYS A 210 -2.95 -13.49 3.84
N ARG A 211 -3.27 -13.49 2.53
CA ARG A 211 -3.14 -14.69 1.69
C ARG A 211 -1.69 -15.15 1.59
N LEU A 212 -0.74 -14.22 1.43
CA LEU A 212 0.68 -14.56 1.41
C LEU A 212 1.14 -15.25 2.71
N VAL A 213 0.68 -14.78 3.88
CA VAL A 213 0.94 -15.43 5.18
C VAL A 213 0.34 -16.84 5.22
N GLU A 214 -0.94 -16.97 4.85
CA GLU A 214 -1.65 -18.25 4.89
C GLU A 214 -0.99 -19.30 3.98
N GLU A 215 -0.69 -18.91 2.74
CA GLU A 215 -0.04 -19.79 1.77
C GLU A 215 1.39 -20.14 2.18
N SER A 216 2.14 -19.19 2.75
CA SER A 216 3.49 -19.47 3.26
C SER A 216 3.47 -20.52 4.36
N ARG A 217 2.54 -20.40 5.32
CA ARG A 217 2.36 -21.38 6.39
C ARG A 217 1.95 -22.75 5.85
N LYS A 218 1.09 -22.80 4.82
CA LYS A 218 0.74 -24.06 4.14
C LYS A 218 1.98 -24.68 3.50
N LYS A 219 2.80 -23.89 2.80
CA LYS A 219 3.99 -24.38 2.13
C LYS A 219 5.06 -24.89 3.10
N ILE A 220 5.28 -24.19 4.21
CA ILE A 220 6.19 -24.64 5.27
C ILE A 220 5.74 -26.01 5.81
N LYS A 221 4.44 -26.17 6.12
CA LYS A 221 3.88 -27.44 6.60
C LYS A 221 3.99 -28.58 5.57
N GLU A 222 3.83 -28.28 4.29
CA GLU A 222 4.00 -29.25 3.20
C GLU A 222 5.43 -29.77 3.12
N LEU A 223 6.42 -28.91 3.31
CA LEU A 223 7.84 -29.25 3.15
C LEU A 223 8.49 -29.89 4.39
N ILE A 224 7.81 -29.85 5.54
CA ILE A 224 8.28 -30.49 6.80
C ILE A 224 7.68 -31.89 6.99
N ARG A 225 6.55 -32.18 6.34
CA ARG A 225 5.90 -33.50 6.35
C ARG A 225 6.56 -34.45 5.36
#